data_AF-A0A9P9DIJ9-F1
#
_entry.id   AF-A0A9P9DIJ9-F1
#
_cell.length_a   1.000
_cell.length_b   1.000
_cell.length_c   1.000
_cell.angle_alpha   90.00
_cell.angle_beta   90.00
_cell.angle_gamma   90.00
#
_symmetry.space_group_name_H-M   'P 1'
#
loop_
_entity.id
_entity.type
_entity.pdbx_description
1 polymer ?
#
loop_
_entity_poly.entity_id
_entity_poly.type
_entity_poly.pdbx_seq_one_letter_code
_entity_poly.pdbx_strand_id
1 'polypeptide(L)'
;MDDAVGVAKRALAMARVNPSESKAQKILLKSHDSNNEHRPGTRTTPQTPTGMALQPFQPHPYLQDIDISGKTIPQVSTARSTTLFFHTNHNLNLPPFMTYVDKHLASGHAFHGRPPHPDMKCPICNDTASGPPIHSIFLPLSPCGHWVHFYCFVWHVARMYQPTRDKCPACMTQLFLWDGINVLTIAARVNMEMEQRDFSRPYLDQSLLRVIKNDRQEYEADCEVIERFILRQFNNWLIQNPDGKYNANSSSRKQKQLAVPNGNPEDGSPNLVKFMQNVMAELRTTTRPFSQWLKWETMSGFLLFSELVSIKIERWARDNYIGCEGTQGWNQFQECRKSAQRQLLMEIQEQVGSSRQNGSSVI
;
A
#
# COMPACT_ATOMS: atom_id res chain seq x y z
N MET A 1 6.70 -1.17 35.26
CA MET A 1 6.26 0.23 35.12
C MET A 1 7.35 1.15 34.57
N ASP A 2 8.57 0.65 34.28
CA ASP A 2 9.69 1.49 33.83
C ASP A 2 9.94 1.54 32.30
N ASP A 3 9.26 0.73 31.48
CA ASP A 3 9.54 0.66 30.03
C ASP A 3 8.80 1.70 29.17
N ALA A 4 7.62 2.17 29.59
CA ALA A 4 6.81 3.09 28.78
C ALA A 4 7.40 4.52 28.70
N VAL A 5 8.08 4.96 29.77
CA VAL A 5 8.74 6.27 29.83
C VAL A 5 10.04 6.28 29.01
N GLY A 6 10.67 5.12 28.81
CA GLY A 6 11.91 4.98 28.05
C GLY A 6 11.74 5.16 26.54
N VAL A 7 10.60 4.78 25.98
CA VAL A 7 10.33 4.87 24.53
C VAL A 7 10.02 6.30 24.10
N ALA A 8 9.24 7.05 24.90
CA ALA A 8 8.90 8.45 24.63
C ALA A 8 10.13 9.39 24.70
N LYS A 9 11.08 9.12 25.61
CA LYS A 9 12.33 9.91 25.71
C LYS A 9 13.31 9.64 24.55
N ARG A 10 13.32 8.44 23.97
CA ARG A 10 14.20 8.12 22.81
C ARG A 10 13.72 8.79 21.52
N ALA A 11 12.40 8.88 21.31
CA ALA A 11 11.84 9.61 20.17
C ALA A 11 12.18 11.13 20.22
N LEU A 12 12.27 11.72 21.42
CA LEU A 12 12.65 13.12 21.60
C LEU A 12 14.15 13.40 21.42
N ALA A 13 15.02 12.42 21.70
CA ALA A 13 16.47 12.59 21.61
C ALA A 13 17.01 12.56 20.16
N MET A 14 16.32 11.89 19.23
CA MET A 14 16.77 11.80 17.83
C MET A 14 16.39 13.01 16.97
N ALA A 15 15.51 13.90 17.45
CA ALA A 15 15.11 15.12 16.74
C ALA A 15 16.10 16.29 16.88
N ARG A 16 17.25 16.09 17.54
CA ARG A 16 18.27 17.14 17.81
C ARG A 16 19.70 16.72 17.44
N VAL A 17 19.91 16.18 16.24
CA VAL A 17 21.27 16.03 15.69
C VAL A 17 21.45 16.92 14.46
N ASN A 18 22.39 17.86 14.60
CA ASN A 18 22.81 18.84 13.60
C ASN A 18 23.45 18.18 12.36
N PRO A 19 23.41 18.86 11.20
CA PRO A 19 23.96 18.37 9.94
C PRO A 19 25.43 18.76 9.82
N SER A 20 26.34 17.91 10.29
CA SER A 20 27.76 18.06 9.96
C SER A 20 28.52 16.75 10.11
N GLU A 21 28.43 15.86 9.11
CA GLU A 21 29.43 14.79 8.94
C GLU A 21 29.42 14.25 7.50
N SER A 22 29.70 15.15 6.57
CA SER A 22 30.25 14.83 5.26
C SER A 22 31.78 14.81 5.40
N LYS A 23 32.37 13.61 5.56
CA LYS A 23 33.77 13.22 5.25
C LYS A 23 34.22 12.01 6.11
N ALA A 24 33.77 10.80 5.75
CA ALA A 24 34.44 9.57 6.20
C ALA A 24 34.07 8.37 5.31
N GLN A 25 34.37 8.43 4.01
CA GLN A 25 34.45 7.25 3.15
C GLN A 25 35.72 7.34 2.30
N LYS A 26 36.85 7.03 2.95
CA LYS A 26 38.08 6.54 2.34
C LYS A 26 38.67 5.56 3.34
N ILE A 27 39.22 4.47 2.83
CA ILE A 27 39.94 3.37 3.52
C ILE A 27 39.04 2.18 3.87
N LEU A 28 38.93 1.19 2.96
CA LEU A 28 39.60 -0.12 3.11
C LEU A 28 39.33 -0.99 1.87
N LEU A 29 40.32 -1.02 0.98
CA LEU A 29 40.49 -1.99 -0.10
C LEU A 29 41.95 -2.42 -0.01
N LYS A 30 42.14 -3.68 0.41
CA LYS A 30 43.37 -4.50 0.51
C LYS A 30 43.02 -5.56 1.55
N SER A 31 43.25 -6.85 1.40
CA SER A 31 43.93 -7.72 0.43
C SER A 31 43.81 -9.10 1.08
N HIS A 32 43.60 -10.18 0.34
CA HIS A 32 44.26 -11.48 0.58
C HIS A 32 43.85 -12.49 -0.49
N ASP A 33 44.74 -12.65 -1.47
CA ASP A 33 44.96 -13.93 -2.15
C ASP A 33 45.92 -14.77 -1.28
N SER A 34 45.62 -16.06 -1.12
CA SER A 34 46.48 -17.20 -1.53
C SER A 34 46.26 -18.48 -0.72
N ASN A 35 45.90 -19.53 -1.48
CA ASN A 35 46.39 -20.93 -1.51
C ASN A 35 46.03 -22.00 -0.45
N ASN A 36 45.46 -23.10 -0.99
CA ASN A 36 45.74 -24.56 -0.83
C ASN A 36 45.82 -25.18 0.59
N GLU A 37 45.35 -26.40 0.90
CA GLU A 37 45.07 -27.63 0.15
C GLU A 37 44.37 -28.67 1.09
N HIS A 38 43.70 -29.69 0.51
CA HIS A 38 43.41 -31.06 1.03
C HIS A 38 42.49 -31.31 2.26
N ARG A 39 41.28 -31.88 2.05
CA ARG A 39 40.94 -33.34 2.00
C ARG A 39 39.41 -33.58 2.04
N PRO A 40 38.89 -34.74 1.57
CA PRO A 40 37.46 -34.97 1.33
C PRO A 40 36.76 -35.59 2.56
N GLY A 41 35.60 -35.03 2.91
CA GLY A 41 34.67 -35.60 3.87
C GLY A 41 33.30 -35.79 3.23
N THR A 42 32.89 -37.05 3.08
CA THR A 42 31.54 -37.48 2.70
C THR A 42 30.49 -36.84 3.60
N ARG A 43 29.64 -35.98 3.04
CA ARG A 43 28.48 -35.42 3.73
C ARG A 43 27.22 -35.73 2.93
N THR A 44 26.32 -36.42 3.60
CA THR A 44 24.96 -36.75 3.19
C THR A 44 24.19 -35.49 2.77
N THR A 45 23.64 -35.54 1.56
CA THR A 45 22.67 -34.58 1.02
C THR A 45 21.39 -34.58 1.86
N PRO A 46 20.95 -33.43 2.40
CA PRO A 46 19.57 -33.27 2.84
C PRO A 46 18.66 -33.21 1.61
N GLN A 47 17.60 -34.00 1.61
CA GLN A 47 16.56 -33.98 0.59
C GLN A 47 15.93 -32.58 0.53
N THR A 48 15.97 -31.99 -0.65
CA THR A 48 15.19 -30.80 -1.02
C THR A 48 13.71 -31.15 -0.86
N PRO A 49 12.89 -30.35 -0.15
CA PRO A 49 11.45 -30.53 -0.19
C PRO A 49 10.98 -30.24 -1.62
N THR A 50 10.36 -31.25 -2.23
CA THR A 50 9.66 -31.15 -3.50
C THR A 50 8.75 -29.92 -3.48
N GLY A 51 9.08 -28.94 -4.30
CA GLY A 51 8.31 -27.70 -4.43
C GLY A 51 6.87 -28.02 -4.78
N MET A 52 5.93 -27.49 -3.99
CA MET A 52 4.55 -27.39 -4.42
C MET A 52 4.53 -26.51 -5.66
N ALA A 53 4.20 -27.09 -6.81
CA ALA A 53 3.92 -26.34 -8.02
C ALA A 53 2.75 -25.40 -7.72
N LEU A 54 3.05 -24.11 -7.55
CA LEU A 54 2.04 -23.07 -7.52
C LEU A 54 1.28 -23.15 -8.84
N GLN A 55 -0.03 -23.39 -8.78
CA GLN A 55 -0.86 -23.28 -9.96
C GLN A 55 -0.71 -21.85 -10.53
N PRO A 56 -0.59 -21.69 -11.86
CA PRO A 56 -0.51 -20.37 -12.45
C PRO A 56 -1.81 -19.62 -12.15
N PHE A 57 -1.69 -18.55 -11.36
CA PHE A 57 -2.77 -17.59 -11.13
C PHE A 57 -3.25 -17.03 -12.46
N GLN A 58 -4.46 -17.41 -12.84
CA GLN A 58 -5.20 -16.86 -13.99
C GLN A 58 -5.66 -15.44 -13.63
N PRO A 59 -5.26 -14.39 -14.37
CA PRO A 59 -5.68 -13.02 -14.06
C PRO A 59 -7.20 -12.86 -14.20
N HIS A 60 -7.78 -12.00 -13.37
CA HIS A 60 -9.21 -11.68 -13.31
C HIS A 60 -9.74 -11.15 -14.67
N PRO A 61 -11.01 -11.43 -15.05
CA PRO A 61 -11.58 -11.15 -16.37
C PRO A 61 -11.44 -9.71 -16.90
N TYR A 62 -11.35 -8.69 -16.04
CA TYR A 62 -11.11 -7.30 -16.49
C TYR A 62 -9.67 -7.01 -16.97
N LEU A 63 -8.73 -7.94 -16.79
CA LEU A 63 -7.44 -7.97 -17.48
C LEU A 63 -7.41 -9.02 -18.61
N GLN A 64 -8.50 -9.76 -18.81
CA GLN A 64 -8.71 -10.70 -19.93
C GLN A 64 -9.61 -10.13 -21.03
N ASP A 65 -10.35 -9.03 -20.80
CA ASP A 65 -11.22 -8.37 -21.80
C ASP A 65 -10.46 -7.65 -22.95
N ILE A 66 -9.18 -7.98 -23.15
CA ILE A 66 -8.49 -7.79 -24.43
C ILE A 66 -8.09 -9.19 -24.91
N ASP A 67 -9.09 -10.02 -25.20
CA ASP A 67 -8.90 -11.22 -26.01
C ASP A 67 -8.89 -10.81 -27.49
N ILE A 68 -7.83 -11.22 -28.18
CA ILE A 68 -7.65 -11.10 -29.64
C ILE A 68 -8.56 -12.11 -30.37
N SER A 69 -9.30 -12.96 -29.65
CA SER A 69 -10.24 -13.92 -30.22
C SER A 69 -11.70 -13.52 -29.94
N GLY A 70 -12.30 -12.75 -30.85
CA GLY A 70 -13.67 -12.26 -30.70
C GLY A 70 -14.73 -13.36 -30.65
N LYS A 71 -15.12 -13.81 -29.45
CA LYS A 71 -16.34 -14.61 -29.22
C LYS A 71 -17.05 -14.24 -27.91
N THR A 72 -18.34 -13.93 -28.03
CA THR A 72 -19.30 -13.63 -26.98
C THR A 72 -19.82 -14.88 -26.27
N ILE A 73 -20.00 -14.83 -24.94
CA ILE A 73 -20.70 -15.87 -24.13
C ILE A 73 -21.59 -15.18 -23.06
N PRO A 74 -22.75 -15.78 -22.65
CA PRO A 74 -23.95 -15.06 -22.22
C PRO A 74 -24.19 -14.97 -20.71
N GLN A 75 -25.17 -14.12 -20.34
CA GLN A 75 -25.63 -13.85 -18.98
C GLN A 75 -26.40 -15.03 -18.35
N VAL A 76 -26.19 -15.24 -17.04
CA VAL A 76 -27.00 -16.14 -16.19
C VAL A 76 -27.70 -15.35 -15.09
N SER A 77 -28.93 -15.78 -14.82
CA SER A 77 -30.01 -15.12 -14.13
C SER A 77 -29.96 -15.20 -12.60
N THR A 78 -30.66 -14.23 -12.02
CA THR A 78 -31.04 -14.05 -10.61
C THR A 78 -31.90 -15.17 -10.03
N ALA A 79 -31.64 -15.55 -8.78
CA ALA A 79 -32.60 -16.27 -7.94
C ALA A 79 -32.77 -15.61 -6.56
N ARG A 80 -34.01 -15.71 -6.07
CA ARG A 80 -34.67 -14.97 -4.98
C ARG A 80 -34.15 -15.31 -3.58
N SER A 81 -34.22 -14.34 -2.67
CA SER A 81 -34.03 -14.55 -1.23
C SER A 81 -35.33 -14.29 -0.47
N THR A 82 -35.69 -15.23 0.39
CA THR A 82 -36.93 -15.30 1.17
C THR A 82 -36.69 -14.69 2.55
N THR A 83 -37.57 -13.77 2.94
CA THR A 83 -37.56 -13.03 4.21
C THR A 83 -38.04 -13.92 5.36
N LEU A 84 -37.30 -13.97 6.46
CA LEU A 84 -37.82 -14.36 7.79
C LEU A 84 -37.21 -13.48 8.88
N PHE A 85 -38.08 -12.94 9.73
CA PHE A 85 -37.79 -12.05 10.85
C PHE A 85 -37.30 -12.81 12.08
N PHE A 86 -36.26 -12.31 12.74
CA PHE A 86 -35.95 -12.62 14.15
C PHE A 86 -35.45 -11.38 14.91
N HIS A 87 -35.80 -11.34 16.20
CA HIS A 87 -35.56 -10.28 17.16
C HIS A 87 -34.07 -10.01 17.44
N THR A 88 -33.79 -8.77 17.83
CA THR A 88 -32.52 -8.05 17.91
C THR A 88 -31.55 -8.57 18.98
N ASN A 89 -30.48 -9.24 18.55
CA ASN A 89 -29.17 -9.05 19.15
C ASN A 89 -28.52 -7.86 18.44
N HIS A 90 -28.09 -6.83 19.16
CA HIS A 90 -27.28 -5.75 18.59
C HIS A 90 -25.90 -6.31 18.22
N ASN A 91 -25.83 -7.06 17.12
CA ASN A 91 -24.62 -7.25 16.34
C ASN A 91 -24.17 -5.84 15.96
N LEU A 92 -23.28 -5.27 16.76
CA LEU A 92 -22.71 -3.95 16.52
C LEU A 92 -22.02 -4.04 15.16
N ASN A 93 -22.70 -3.51 14.14
CA ASN A 93 -22.14 -3.26 12.82
C ASN A 93 -21.03 -2.22 13.01
N LEU A 94 -19.85 -2.69 13.42
CA LEU A 94 -18.71 -1.83 13.64
C LEU A 94 -18.30 -1.22 12.30
N PRO A 95 -18.06 0.10 12.25
CA PRO A 95 -17.61 0.75 11.03
C PRO A 95 -16.17 0.34 10.69
N PRO A 96 -15.76 0.37 9.41
CA PRO A 96 -14.33 0.36 9.04
C PRO A 96 -13.59 1.57 9.63
N PHE A 97 -12.28 1.48 9.85
CA PHE A 97 -11.48 2.55 10.47
C PHE A 97 -11.66 3.94 9.86
N MET A 98 -11.62 4.08 8.52
CA MET A 98 -11.87 5.38 7.87
C MET A 98 -13.26 5.93 8.18
N THR A 99 -14.28 5.07 8.18
CA THR A 99 -15.65 5.49 8.52
C THR A 99 -15.74 5.90 9.98
N TYR A 100 -15.02 5.21 10.87
CA TYR A 100 -14.91 5.59 12.27
C TYR A 100 -14.28 6.98 12.44
N VAL A 101 -13.16 7.24 11.78
CA VAL A 101 -12.47 8.53 11.87
C VAL A 101 -13.33 9.65 11.25
N ASP A 102 -13.82 9.45 10.03
CA ASP A 102 -14.53 10.50 9.28
C ASP A 102 -15.94 10.76 9.80
N LYS A 103 -16.64 9.75 10.32
CA LYS A 103 -18.02 9.92 10.82
C LYS A 103 -18.08 10.00 12.33
N HIS A 104 -17.41 9.13 13.07
CA HIS A 104 -17.58 9.08 14.53
C HIS A 104 -16.65 10.06 15.24
N LEU A 105 -15.38 10.17 14.84
CA LEU A 105 -14.48 11.14 15.45
C LEU A 105 -14.74 12.56 14.93
N ALA A 106 -15.03 12.74 13.65
CA ALA A 106 -15.26 14.08 13.09
C ALA A 106 -16.65 14.67 13.41
N SER A 107 -17.72 13.87 13.53
CA SER A 107 -19.07 14.43 13.81
C SER A 107 -19.17 15.17 15.15
N GLY A 108 -18.27 14.89 16.09
CA GLY A 108 -18.20 15.50 17.41
C GLY A 108 -17.36 16.77 17.53
N HIS A 109 -17.14 17.53 16.46
CA HIS A 109 -16.25 18.72 16.46
C HIS A 109 -16.50 19.70 17.61
N ALA A 110 -17.76 19.88 18.04
CA ALA A 110 -18.10 20.75 19.17
C ALA A 110 -17.47 20.32 20.52
N PHE A 111 -17.12 19.05 20.64
CA PHE A 111 -16.52 18.46 21.84
C PHE A 111 -14.99 18.37 21.76
N HIS A 112 -14.39 18.56 20.57
CA HIS A 112 -12.94 18.42 20.39
C HIS A 112 -12.17 19.39 21.32
N GLY A 113 -11.21 18.85 22.06
CA GLY A 113 -10.42 19.61 23.04
C GLY A 113 -11.17 20.04 24.30
N ARG A 114 -12.41 19.57 24.52
CA ARG A 114 -13.25 19.94 25.67
C ARG A 114 -13.67 18.68 26.46
N PRO A 115 -12.73 18.00 27.12
CA PRO A 115 -13.06 16.84 27.94
C PRO A 115 -14.00 17.24 29.10
N PRO A 116 -14.83 16.32 29.62
CA PRO A 116 -15.73 16.60 30.74
C PRO A 116 -15.01 17.12 31.99
N HIS A 117 -13.77 16.68 32.19
CA HIS A 117 -12.90 17.15 33.26
C HIS A 117 -11.55 17.62 32.69
N PRO A 118 -11.04 18.79 33.12
CA PRO A 118 -9.80 19.38 32.57
C PRO A 118 -8.54 18.59 32.92
N ASP A 119 -8.59 17.77 33.97
CA ASP A 119 -7.53 16.88 34.44
C ASP A 119 -7.57 15.49 33.78
N MET A 120 -8.54 15.23 32.89
CA MET A 120 -8.64 13.98 32.17
C MET A 120 -7.38 13.73 31.33
N LYS A 121 -6.77 12.57 31.51
CA LYS A 121 -5.52 12.17 30.85
C LYS A 121 -5.78 11.20 29.70
N CYS A 122 -4.97 11.32 28.66
CA CYS A 122 -4.91 10.34 27.60
C CYS A 122 -4.37 9.01 28.14
N PRO A 123 -5.03 7.86 27.87
CA PRO A 123 -4.56 6.55 28.35
C PRO A 123 -3.26 6.07 27.70
N ILE A 124 -2.77 6.74 26.65
CA ILE A 124 -1.56 6.36 25.91
C ILE A 124 -0.34 7.16 26.37
N CYS A 125 -0.40 8.50 26.32
CA CYS A 125 0.73 9.34 26.73
C CYS A 125 0.67 9.81 28.19
N ASN A 126 -0.46 9.60 28.89
CA ASN A 126 -0.71 10.07 30.26
C ASN A 126 -0.65 11.61 30.45
N ASP A 127 -0.82 12.38 29.36
CA ASP A 127 -0.95 13.84 29.39
C ASP A 127 -2.40 14.30 29.30
N THR A 128 -2.66 15.53 29.75
CA THR A 128 -3.95 16.21 29.61
C THR A 128 -4.18 16.71 28.18
N ALA A 129 -5.34 17.29 27.89
CA ALA A 129 -5.71 17.78 26.56
C ALA A 129 -4.67 18.71 25.91
N SER A 130 -4.00 19.56 26.69
CA SER A 130 -3.00 20.54 26.22
C SER A 130 -1.54 20.14 26.49
N GLY A 131 -1.31 18.98 27.11
CA GLY A 131 0.02 18.53 27.52
C GLY A 131 0.97 17.99 26.43
N PRO A 132 0.52 17.37 25.31
CA PRO A 132 1.45 16.67 24.43
C PRO A 132 2.37 17.64 23.67
N PRO A 133 3.62 17.23 23.39
CA PRO A 133 4.62 18.08 22.74
C PRO A 133 4.26 18.43 21.29
N ILE A 134 3.52 17.55 20.61
CA ILE A 134 2.95 17.79 19.29
C ILE A 134 1.48 18.11 19.51
N HIS A 135 1.04 19.28 19.03
CA HIS A 135 -0.36 19.66 19.14
C HIS A 135 -1.23 18.59 18.47
N SER A 136 -2.03 17.93 19.30
CA SER A 136 -3.00 16.93 18.86
C SER A 136 -4.37 17.29 19.40
N ILE A 137 -5.40 17.11 18.58
CA ILE A 137 -6.79 17.29 19.01
C ILE A 137 -7.10 16.18 20.03
N PHE A 138 -7.72 16.54 21.16
CA PHE A 138 -8.18 15.59 22.18
C PHE A 138 -9.64 15.22 21.88
N LEU A 139 -9.90 13.92 21.68
CA LEU A 139 -11.13 13.42 21.06
C LEU A 139 -11.81 12.37 21.96
N PRO A 140 -13.16 12.37 22.06
CA PRO A 140 -13.91 11.28 22.67
C PRO A 140 -14.02 10.08 21.72
N LEU A 141 -13.78 8.88 22.23
CA LEU A 141 -13.94 7.61 21.52
C LEU A 141 -15.36 7.09 21.67
N SER A 142 -16.08 6.92 20.57
CA SER A 142 -17.40 6.27 20.54
C SER A 142 -17.24 4.75 20.44
N PRO A 143 -18.04 3.92 21.14
CA PRO A 143 -19.17 4.30 22.01
C PRO A 143 -18.80 4.52 23.49
N CYS A 144 -17.56 4.23 23.89
CA CYS A 144 -17.18 4.16 25.30
C CYS A 144 -16.99 5.51 26.03
N GLY A 145 -16.87 6.63 25.31
CA GLY A 145 -16.70 7.97 25.87
C GLY A 145 -15.31 8.30 26.40
N HIS A 146 -14.34 7.39 26.35
CA HIS A 146 -12.95 7.65 26.78
C HIS A 146 -12.25 8.64 25.85
N TRP A 147 -11.37 9.47 26.39
CA TRP A 147 -10.70 10.53 25.63
C TRP A 147 -9.26 10.17 25.30
N VAL A 148 -8.83 10.53 24.08
CA VAL A 148 -7.49 10.24 23.58
C VAL A 148 -7.01 11.37 22.67
N HIS A 149 -5.71 11.64 22.64
CA HIS A 149 -5.14 12.52 21.61
C HIS A 149 -5.21 11.81 20.26
N PHE A 150 -5.69 12.48 19.21
CA PHE A 150 -5.77 11.96 17.86
C PHE A 150 -4.46 11.30 17.39
N TYR A 151 -3.31 11.94 17.60
CA TYR A 151 -2.02 11.37 17.24
C TYR A 151 -1.70 10.11 18.04
N CYS A 152 -2.00 10.09 19.35
CA CYS A 152 -1.83 8.88 20.17
C CYS A 152 -2.75 7.76 19.68
N PHE A 153 -3.99 8.09 19.30
CA PHE A 153 -4.93 7.11 18.75
C PHE A 153 -4.42 6.53 17.44
N VAL A 154 -4.03 7.35 16.47
CA VAL A 154 -3.45 6.86 15.20
C VAL A 154 -2.20 6.03 15.46
N TRP A 155 -1.32 6.47 16.38
CA TRP A 155 -0.14 5.71 16.81
C TRP A 155 -0.49 4.31 17.32
N HIS A 156 -1.51 4.20 18.19
CA HIS A 156 -1.99 2.94 18.77
C HIS A 156 -2.57 2.02 17.71
N VAL A 157 -3.41 2.55 16.83
CA VAL A 157 -4.07 1.76 15.79
C VAL A 157 -3.05 1.27 14.74
N ALA A 158 -1.98 2.02 14.51
CA ALA A 158 -0.91 1.70 13.55
C ALA A 158 0.10 0.65 14.03
N ARG A 159 0.03 0.19 15.29
CA ARG A 159 0.90 -0.89 15.79
C ARG A 159 0.44 -2.23 15.24
N MET A 160 1.23 -2.81 14.33
CA MET A 160 0.88 -4.02 13.61
C MET A 160 0.87 -5.25 14.50
N TYR A 161 1.73 -5.28 15.52
CA TYR A 161 1.83 -6.42 16.45
C TYR A 161 0.91 -6.29 17.67
N GLN A 162 0.14 -5.21 17.77
CA GLN A 162 -0.74 -4.98 18.91
C GLN A 162 -2.13 -5.59 18.64
N PRO A 163 -2.56 -6.65 19.36
CA PRO A 163 -3.86 -7.29 19.15
C PRO A 163 -5.05 -6.43 19.63
N THR A 164 -4.77 -5.27 20.21
CA THR A 164 -5.77 -4.34 20.78
C THR A 164 -5.91 -3.06 19.96
N ARG A 165 -5.30 -3.02 18.76
CA ARG A 165 -5.24 -1.86 17.87
C ARG A 165 -6.60 -1.37 17.37
N ASP A 166 -7.62 -2.19 17.42
CA ASP A 166 -9.00 -1.89 17.03
C ASP A 166 -9.95 -1.68 18.21
N LYS A 167 -9.37 -1.63 19.41
CA LYS A 167 -10.07 -1.46 20.69
C LYS A 167 -9.67 -0.16 21.36
N CYS A 168 -10.54 0.32 22.25
CA CYS A 168 -10.24 1.42 23.13
C CYS A 168 -9.02 1.09 24.01
N PRO A 169 -7.98 1.93 24.05
CA PRO A 169 -6.80 1.69 24.88
C PRO A 169 -7.09 1.76 26.39
N ALA A 170 -8.24 2.30 26.82
CA ALA A 170 -8.62 2.41 28.23
C ALA A 170 -9.48 1.22 28.70
N CYS A 171 -10.56 0.89 27.98
CA CYS A 171 -11.54 -0.10 28.41
C CYS A 171 -11.67 -1.32 27.49
N MET A 172 -10.84 -1.41 26.46
CA MET A 172 -10.78 -2.54 25.52
C MET A 172 -12.07 -2.76 24.70
N THR A 173 -13.02 -1.82 24.73
CA THR A 173 -14.21 -1.84 23.88
C THR A 173 -13.80 -1.79 22.41
N GLN A 174 -14.31 -2.72 21.60
CA GLN A 174 -14.10 -2.74 20.16
C GLN A 174 -14.70 -1.48 19.52
N LEU A 175 -13.90 -0.74 18.75
CA LEU A 175 -14.31 0.56 18.19
C LEU A 175 -14.68 0.49 16.71
N PHE A 176 -13.94 -0.30 15.94
CA PHE A 176 -14.08 -0.41 14.48
C PHE A 176 -13.55 -1.77 14.00
N LEU A 177 -13.73 -2.04 12.71
CA LEU A 177 -13.07 -3.14 12.01
C LEU A 177 -11.71 -2.66 11.51
N TRP A 178 -10.64 -3.33 11.94
CA TRP A 178 -9.28 -2.97 11.54
C TRP A 178 -9.05 -3.27 10.06
N ASP A 179 -8.55 -2.29 9.34
CA ASP A 179 -8.10 -2.42 7.97
C ASP A 179 -6.73 -1.73 7.84
N GLY A 180 -5.69 -2.53 7.60
CA GLY A 180 -4.32 -2.07 7.56
C GLY A 180 -4.09 -0.96 6.54
N ILE A 181 -4.74 -1.01 5.38
CA ILE A 181 -4.55 -0.01 4.32
C ILE A 181 -4.99 1.37 4.80
N ASN A 182 -6.19 1.42 5.39
CA ASN A 182 -6.80 2.64 5.91
C ASN A 182 -6.01 3.22 7.08
N VAL A 183 -5.53 2.37 7.97
CA VAL A 183 -4.69 2.75 9.11
C VAL A 183 -3.36 3.32 8.64
N LEU A 184 -2.69 2.63 7.72
CA LEU A 184 -1.41 3.08 7.16
C LEU A 184 -1.57 4.38 6.36
N THR A 185 -2.70 4.53 5.66
CA THR A 185 -3.02 5.78 4.94
C THR A 185 -3.14 6.96 5.89
N ILE A 186 -3.87 6.80 7.01
CA ILE A 186 -3.98 7.88 8.02
C ILE A 186 -2.64 8.12 8.69
N ALA A 187 -1.92 7.07 9.09
CA ALA A 187 -0.59 7.17 9.69
C ALA A 187 0.36 7.97 8.78
N ALA A 188 0.40 7.65 7.47
CA ALA A 188 1.20 8.39 6.50
C ALA A 188 0.77 9.85 6.37
N ARG A 189 -0.55 10.15 6.31
CA ARG A 189 -1.08 11.52 6.20
C ARG A 189 -0.67 12.41 7.38
N VAL A 190 -0.56 11.83 8.58
CA VAL A 190 -0.15 12.57 9.78
C VAL A 190 1.34 12.44 10.08
N ASN A 191 2.13 11.91 9.12
CA ASN A 191 3.56 11.66 9.25
C ASN A 191 3.92 10.84 10.51
N MET A 192 3.10 9.85 10.84
CA MET A 192 3.31 8.92 11.93
C MET A 192 4.35 7.88 11.53
N GLU A 193 5.29 7.57 12.43
CA GLU A 193 6.16 6.43 12.24
C GLU A 193 5.35 5.12 12.29
N MET A 194 5.39 4.38 11.19
CA MET A 194 4.81 3.04 11.10
C MET A 194 5.77 2.02 11.72
N GLU A 195 5.21 1.04 12.43
CA GLU A 195 6.00 -0.02 13.04
C GLU A 195 6.72 -0.82 11.94
N GLN A 196 8.04 -0.94 12.06
CA GLN A 196 8.87 -1.69 11.13
C GLN A 196 9.19 -3.05 11.74
N ARG A 197 8.88 -4.13 11.04
CA ARG A 197 9.39 -5.45 11.45
C ARG A 197 10.82 -5.59 11.00
N ASP A 198 11.74 -5.76 11.95
CA ASP A 198 13.04 -6.31 11.62
C ASP A 198 12.90 -7.79 11.25
N PHE A 199 13.51 -8.17 10.13
CA PHE A 199 13.55 -9.55 9.71
C PHE A 199 14.51 -10.32 10.60
N SER A 200 14.07 -11.49 11.07
CA SER A 200 14.95 -12.42 11.80
C SER A 200 16.17 -12.83 10.99
N ARG A 201 16.04 -12.78 9.65
CA ARG A 201 17.12 -13.01 8.69
C ARG A 201 17.02 -11.98 7.57
N PRO A 202 17.89 -10.96 7.54
CA PRO A 202 18.04 -10.08 6.40
C PRO A 202 18.34 -10.87 5.12
N TYR A 203 17.91 -10.35 3.96
CA TYR A 203 18.19 -10.96 2.65
C TYR A 203 18.87 -9.99 1.70
N LEU A 204 19.60 -10.51 0.72
CA LEU A 204 20.19 -9.71 -0.35
C LEU A 204 19.18 -9.55 -1.49
N ASP A 205 18.76 -8.33 -1.74
CA ASP A 205 17.98 -7.99 -2.93
C ASP A 205 18.87 -8.05 -4.17
N GLN A 206 18.68 -9.07 -5.01
CA GLN A 206 19.55 -9.31 -6.17
C GLN A 206 19.45 -8.23 -7.24
N SER A 207 18.27 -7.61 -7.40
CA SER A 207 18.06 -6.56 -8.40
C SER A 207 18.76 -5.25 -8.02
N LEU A 208 18.90 -5.02 -6.72
CA LEU A 208 19.39 -3.77 -6.14
C LEU A 208 20.78 -3.91 -5.50
N LEU A 209 21.28 -5.15 -5.37
CA LEU A 209 22.54 -5.52 -4.71
C LEU A 209 22.68 -4.92 -3.30
N ARG A 210 21.57 -4.87 -2.55
CA ARG A 210 21.52 -4.33 -1.18
C ARG A 210 20.89 -5.30 -0.19
N VAL A 211 21.37 -5.29 1.04
CA VAL A 211 20.80 -6.10 2.12
C VAL A 211 19.56 -5.41 2.69
N ILE A 212 18.44 -6.12 2.66
CA ILE A 212 17.15 -5.71 3.20
C ILE A 212 16.98 -6.31 4.59
N LYS A 213 16.77 -5.47 5.60
CA LYS A 213 16.73 -5.86 7.01
C LYS A 213 15.33 -5.75 7.63
N ASN A 214 14.42 -4.99 7.03
CA ASN A 214 13.08 -4.76 7.57
C ASN A 214 12.04 -4.42 6.50
N ASP A 215 10.78 -4.40 6.90
CA ASP A 215 9.63 -4.10 6.02
C ASP A 215 9.77 -2.77 5.25
N ARG A 216 10.33 -1.74 5.91
CA ARG A 216 10.50 -0.43 5.28
C ARG A 216 11.50 -0.50 4.14
N GLN A 217 12.67 -1.10 4.37
CA GLN A 217 13.68 -1.27 3.34
C GLN A 217 13.17 -2.16 2.19
N GLU A 218 12.33 -3.15 2.50
CA GLU A 218 11.67 -4.00 1.50
C GLU A 218 10.70 -3.19 0.61
N TYR A 219 9.86 -2.35 1.21
CA TYR A 219 8.96 -1.45 0.47
C TYR A 219 9.73 -0.42 -0.37
N GLU A 220 10.77 0.20 0.20
CA GLU A 220 11.65 1.14 -0.50
C GLU A 220 12.35 0.43 -1.67
N ALA A 221 12.75 -0.83 -1.49
CA ALA A 221 13.32 -1.66 -2.53
C ALA A 221 12.33 -1.93 -3.68
N ASP A 222 11.11 -2.33 -3.37
CA ASP A 222 10.07 -2.52 -4.38
C ASP A 222 9.78 -1.22 -5.15
N CYS A 223 9.70 -0.07 -4.46
CA CYS A 223 9.53 1.23 -5.10
C CYS A 223 10.65 1.58 -6.08
N GLU A 224 11.91 1.35 -5.70
CA GLU A 224 13.05 1.63 -6.58
C GLU A 224 13.06 0.72 -7.81
N VAL A 225 12.70 -0.56 -7.66
CA VAL A 225 12.60 -1.49 -8.81
C VAL A 225 11.48 -1.06 -9.76
N ILE A 226 10.32 -0.63 -9.23
CA ILE A 226 9.22 -0.06 -10.04
C ILE A 226 9.73 1.13 -10.85
N GLU A 227 10.41 2.09 -10.22
CA GLU A 227 10.93 3.28 -10.89
C GLU A 227 11.97 2.94 -11.98
N ARG A 228 12.84 1.95 -11.74
CA ARG A 228 13.79 1.45 -12.75
C ARG A 228 13.07 0.84 -13.96
N PHE A 229 11.99 0.08 -13.75
CA PHE A 229 11.23 -0.51 -14.86
C PHE A 229 10.40 0.52 -15.62
N ILE A 230 9.83 1.52 -14.94
CA ILE A 230 9.22 2.68 -15.58
C ILE A 230 10.23 3.36 -16.51
N LEU A 231 11.41 3.72 -15.99
CA LEU A 231 12.45 4.36 -16.80
C LEU A 231 12.87 3.51 -18.00
N ARG A 232 13.07 2.21 -17.82
CA ARG A 232 13.42 1.27 -18.90
C ARG A 232 12.33 1.21 -19.97
N GLN A 233 11.07 1.05 -19.58
CA GLN A 233 9.94 0.98 -20.51
C GLN A 233 9.78 2.29 -21.29
N PHE A 234 10.03 3.43 -20.64
CA PHE A 234 10.00 4.73 -21.32
C PHE A 234 11.13 4.88 -22.34
N ASN A 235 12.36 4.51 -21.98
CA ASN A 235 13.48 4.53 -22.92
C ASN A 235 13.22 3.63 -24.13
N ASN A 236 12.63 2.44 -23.92
CA ASN A 236 12.23 1.55 -25.00
C ASN A 236 11.18 2.21 -25.92
N TRP A 237 10.19 2.89 -25.33
CA TRP A 237 9.20 3.63 -26.10
C TRP A 237 9.82 4.78 -26.91
N LEU A 238 10.73 5.55 -26.33
CA LEU A 238 11.45 6.62 -27.03
C LEU A 238 12.27 6.09 -28.22
N ILE A 239 12.97 4.97 -28.05
CA ILE A 239 13.75 4.34 -29.13
C ILE A 239 12.83 3.88 -30.27
N GLN A 240 11.64 3.37 -29.95
CA GLN A 240 10.65 2.95 -30.94
C GLN A 240 9.94 4.14 -31.63
N ASN A 241 9.97 5.32 -31.01
CA ASN A 241 9.29 6.52 -31.48
C ASN A 241 10.26 7.71 -31.52
N PRO A 242 11.32 7.68 -32.35
CA PRO A 242 12.36 8.71 -32.37
C PRO A 242 11.81 10.08 -32.80
N ASP A 243 10.74 10.09 -33.59
CA ASP A 243 10.00 11.29 -34.01
C ASP A 243 8.99 11.77 -32.96
N GLY A 244 8.96 11.15 -31.77
CA GLY A 244 8.07 11.43 -30.64
C GLY A 244 8.25 12.82 -30.01
N LYS A 245 8.65 13.82 -30.79
CA LYS A 245 8.35 15.22 -30.54
C LYS A 245 6.83 15.35 -30.54
N TYR A 246 6.24 15.16 -29.37
CA TYR A 246 4.90 15.64 -29.08
C TYR A 246 4.90 17.14 -29.38
N ASN A 247 4.42 17.47 -30.57
CA ASN A 247 4.35 18.83 -31.02
C ASN A 247 3.05 19.39 -30.44
N ALA A 248 3.11 19.91 -29.22
CA ALA A 248 1.97 20.53 -28.53
C ALA A 248 1.26 21.60 -29.38
N ASN A 249 1.89 22.05 -30.46
CA ASN A 249 1.41 23.06 -31.41
C ASN A 249 0.89 22.50 -32.76
N SER A 250 0.85 21.18 -33.01
CA SER A 250 0.36 20.67 -34.28
C SER A 250 -1.17 20.67 -34.35
N SER A 251 -1.76 21.84 -34.57
CA SER A 251 -3.18 22.00 -34.88
C SER A 251 -3.53 21.57 -36.32
N SER A 252 -2.63 20.90 -37.05
CA SER A 252 -2.80 20.55 -38.46
C SER A 252 -3.69 19.31 -38.62
N ARG A 253 -4.99 19.58 -38.59
CA ARG A 253 -6.21 18.76 -38.74
C ARG A 253 -6.31 17.81 -39.97
N LYS A 254 -5.21 17.40 -40.63
CA LYS A 254 -5.28 16.69 -41.92
C LYS A 254 -4.32 15.50 -42.07
N GLN A 255 -3.98 14.80 -40.99
CA GLN A 255 -3.39 13.46 -41.12
C GLN A 255 -4.50 12.42 -40.99
N LYS A 256 -4.89 11.90 -42.15
CA LYS A 256 -5.97 10.94 -42.38
C LYS A 256 -5.68 9.66 -41.58
N GLN A 257 -6.59 9.36 -40.66
CA GLN A 257 -6.65 8.14 -39.85
C GLN A 257 -6.53 6.88 -40.72
N LEU A 258 -5.40 6.17 -40.57
CA LEU A 258 -5.37 4.72 -40.71
C LEU A 258 -5.53 4.17 -39.30
N ALA A 259 -6.64 3.47 -39.05
CA ALA A 259 -6.95 2.88 -37.76
C ALA A 259 -5.76 2.07 -37.25
N VAL A 260 -5.16 2.49 -36.14
CA VAL A 260 -4.05 1.76 -35.52
C VAL A 260 -4.64 0.54 -34.81
N PRO A 261 -4.38 -0.70 -35.25
CA PRO A 261 -5.03 -1.90 -34.71
C PRO A 261 -4.61 -2.26 -33.28
N ASN A 262 -3.71 -1.48 -32.67
CA ASN A 262 -2.98 -1.86 -31.45
C ASN A 262 -3.39 -1.06 -30.21
N GLY A 263 -4.55 -0.38 -30.23
CA GLY A 263 -5.05 0.36 -29.07
C GLY A 263 -4.22 1.57 -28.66
N ASN A 264 -3.40 2.12 -29.57
CA ASN A 264 -2.65 3.35 -29.33
C ASN A 264 -3.58 4.58 -29.35
N PRO A 265 -3.30 5.62 -28.55
CA PRO A 265 -4.01 6.89 -28.61
C PRO A 265 -3.98 7.52 -30.01
N GLU A 266 -5.10 8.11 -30.45
CA GLU A 266 -5.27 8.77 -31.74
C GLU A 266 -4.49 10.09 -31.83
N ASP A 267 -4.25 10.74 -30.69
CA ASP A 267 -3.49 11.99 -30.59
C ASP A 267 -1.96 11.79 -30.61
N GLY A 268 -1.51 10.54 -30.81
CA GLY A 268 -0.09 10.19 -30.84
C GLY A 268 0.59 10.22 -29.47
N SER A 269 -0.16 10.42 -28.38
CA SER A 269 0.39 10.35 -27.02
C SER A 269 0.80 8.92 -26.65
N PRO A 270 1.69 8.75 -25.65
CA PRO A 270 2.08 7.42 -25.17
C PRO A 270 0.86 6.64 -24.66
N ASN A 271 0.77 5.36 -25.02
CA ASN A 271 -0.21 4.45 -24.45
C ASN A 271 0.19 4.09 -23.01
N LEU A 272 -0.15 4.96 -22.05
CA LEU A 272 0.21 4.79 -20.63
C LEU A 272 -0.44 3.56 -19.98
N VAL A 273 -1.56 3.05 -20.52
CA VAL A 273 -2.17 1.79 -20.08
C VAL A 273 -1.28 0.61 -20.47
N LYS A 274 -0.87 0.53 -21.74
CA LYS A 274 0.05 -0.52 -22.22
C LYS A 274 1.40 -0.42 -21.52
N PHE A 275 1.87 0.79 -21.29
CA PHE A 275 3.07 1.06 -20.51
C PHE A 275 2.99 0.45 -19.10
N MET A 276 1.91 0.71 -18.38
CA MET A 276 1.66 0.11 -17.06
C MET A 276 1.61 -1.41 -17.12
N GLN A 277 0.93 -1.99 -18.11
CA GLN A 277 0.86 -3.45 -18.30
C GLN A 277 2.26 -4.05 -18.50
N ASN A 278 3.13 -3.41 -19.28
CA ASN A 278 4.49 -3.88 -19.49
C ASN A 278 5.32 -3.82 -18.20
N VAL A 279 5.23 -2.72 -17.43
CA VAL A 279 5.90 -2.60 -16.13
C VAL A 279 5.43 -3.71 -15.18
N MET A 280 4.12 -3.95 -15.10
CA MET A 280 3.54 -5.00 -14.26
C MET A 280 3.99 -6.40 -14.69
N ALA A 281 4.07 -6.66 -16.00
CA ALA A 281 4.57 -7.92 -16.52
C ALA A 281 6.03 -8.18 -16.11
N GLU A 282 6.90 -7.16 -16.17
CA GLU A 282 8.30 -7.27 -15.75
C GLU A 282 8.46 -7.41 -14.22
N LEU A 283 7.63 -6.75 -13.43
CA LEU A 283 7.60 -6.94 -11.98
C LEU A 283 7.23 -8.40 -11.65
N ARG A 284 6.25 -8.96 -12.35
CA ARG A 284 5.85 -10.36 -12.17
C ARG A 284 6.97 -11.35 -12.52
N THR A 285 7.71 -11.12 -13.62
CA THR A 285 8.85 -12.00 -13.99
C THR A 285 10.01 -11.92 -13.01
N THR A 286 10.12 -10.82 -12.25
CA THR A 286 11.12 -10.66 -11.18
C THR A 286 10.60 -10.99 -9.80
N THR A 287 9.43 -11.66 -9.70
CA THR A 287 8.81 -12.12 -8.44
C THR A 287 8.52 -11.00 -7.43
N ARG A 288 8.35 -9.76 -7.91
CA ARG A 288 8.00 -8.57 -7.11
C ARG A 288 6.50 -8.40 -7.03
N PRO A 289 5.92 -7.91 -5.92
CA PRO A 289 6.60 -7.34 -4.76
C PRO A 289 7.13 -8.40 -3.79
N PHE A 290 8.18 -8.01 -3.04
CA PHE A 290 8.59 -8.76 -1.85
C PHE A 290 7.82 -8.34 -0.61
N SER A 291 7.39 -7.07 -0.55
CA SER A 291 6.60 -6.52 0.54
C SER A 291 5.36 -7.36 0.84
N GLN A 292 5.29 -7.89 2.06
CA GLN A 292 4.22 -8.84 2.49
C GLN A 292 2.81 -8.29 2.27
N TRP A 293 2.64 -6.98 2.42
CA TRP A 293 1.37 -6.26 2.30
C TRP A 293 0.86 -6.12 0.86
N LEU A 294 1.74 -6.31 -0.13
CA LEU A 294 1.46 -6.05 -1.54
C LEU A 294 1.50 -7.32 -2.40
N LYS A 295 1.69 -8.50 -1.79
CA LYS A 295 1.85 -9.76 -2.53
C LYS A 295 0.68 -10.06 -3.45
N TRP A 296 1.01 -10.67 -4.59
CA TRP A 296 0.04 -11.05 -5.63
C TRP A 296 -0.96 -12.14 -5.25
N GLU A 297 -0.73 -12.86 -4.15
CA GLU A 297 -1.53 -14.04 -3.81
C GLU A 297 -2.99 -13.68 -3.49
N THR A 298 -3.26 -12.42 -3.17
CA THR A 298 -4.60 -11.90 -2.92
C THR A 298 -5.00 -10.87 -3.98
N MET A 299 -6.30 -10.79 -4.28
CA MET A 299 -6.83 -9.76 -5.17
C MET A 299 -6.52 -8.36 -4.64
N SER A 300 -6.73 -8.13 -3.34
CA SER A 300 -6.42 -6.86 -2.69
C SER A 300 -4.94 -6.48 -2.84
N GLY A 301 -4.02 -7.43 -2.61
CA GLY A 301 -2.58 -7.19 -2.78
C GLY A 301 -2.21 -6.84 -4.22
N PHE A 302 -2.76 -7.57 -5.21
CA PHE A 302 -2.61 -7.26 -6.63
C PHE A 302 -3.10 -5.84 -6.96
N LEU A 303 -4.29 -5.46 -6.50
CA LEU A 303 -4.89 -4.15 -6.77
C LEU A 303 -4.11 -3.01 -6.09
N LEU A 304 -3.69 -3.19 -4.84
CA LEU A 304 -2.87 -2.21 -4.11
C LEU A 304 -1.52 -2.00 -4.78
N PHE A 305 -0.86 -3.08 -5.19
CA PHE A 305 0.43 -2.98 -5.87
C PHE A 305 0.29 -2.35 -7.26
N SER A 306 -0.78 -2.68 -7.99
CA SER A 306 -1.12 -2.02 -9.26
C SER A 306 -1.33 -0.51 -9.08
N GLU A 307 -2.02 -0.10 -8.01
CA GLU A 307 -2.22 1.32 -7.69
C GLU A 307 -0.91 2.01 -7.32
N LEU A 308 -0.02 1.35 -6.56
CA LEU A 308 1.31 1.88 -6.26
C LEU A 308 2.11 2.12 -7.55
N VAL A 309 2.14 1.15 -8.46
CA VAL A 309 2.79 1.30 -9.78
C VAL A 309 2.17 2.45 -10.56
N SER A 310 0.85 2.57 -10.55
CA SER A 310 0.12 3.64 -11.22
C SER A 310 0.48 5.03 -10.66
N ILE A 311 0.56 5.19 -9.34
CA ILE A 311 1.00 6.44 -8.69
C ILE A 311 2.42 6.81 -9.15
N LYS A 312 3.32 5.83 -9.23
CA LYS A 312 4.70 6.05 -9.67
C LYS A 312 4.77 6.45 -11.15
N ILE A 313 3.99 5.80 -12.02
CA ILE A 313 3.88 6.17 -13.44
C ILE A 313 3.32 7.58 -13.59
N GLU A 314 2.25 7.90 -12.87
CA GLU A 314 1.63 9.23 -12.91
C GLU A 314 2.64 10.33 -12.55
N ARG A 315 3.33 10.16 -11.41
CA ARG A 315 4.35 11.10 -10.96
C ARG A 315 5.47 11.23 -11.99
N TRP A 316 5.99 10.10 -12.46
CA TRP A 316 7.06 10.08 -13.44
C TRP A 316 6.65 10.79 -14.74
N ALA A 317 5.44 10.55 -15.24
CA ALA A 317 4.93 11.17 -16.46
C ALA A 317 4.77 12.68 -16.31
N ARG A 318 4.24 13.17 -15.18
CA ARG A 318 4.17 14.61 -14.89
C ARG A 318 5.54 15.28 -14.82
N ASP A 319 6.50 14.60 -14.19
CA ASP A 319 7.84 15.15 -13.96
C ASP A 319 8.71 15.13 -15.25
N ASN A 320 8.48 14.20 -16.17
CA ASN A 320 9.38 13.96 -17.32
C ASN A 320 8.74 14.16 -18.70
N TYR A 321 7.40 14.24 -18.80
CA TYR A 321 6.70 14.35 -20.07
C TYR A 321 5.75 15.56 -20.08
N ILE A 322 6.30 16.73 -20.44
CA ILE A 322 5.56 18.00 -20.48
C ILE A 322 4.36 17.86 -21.42
N GLY A 323 3.18 18.24 -20.94
CA GLY A 323 1.94 18.18 -21.73
C GLY A 323 1.30 16.79 -21.79
N CYS A 324 1.74 15.83 -20.96
CA CYS A 324 1.07 14.54 -20.84
C CYS A 324 -0.39 14.69 -20.40
N GLU A 325 -0.65 15.64 -19.50
CA GLU A 325 -1.97 15.86 -18.93
C GLU A 325 -2.97 16.34 -19.98
N GLY A 326 -4.14 15.69 -20.02
CA GLY A 326 -5.20 15.99 -20.98
C GLY A 326 -5.10 15.24 -22.31
N THR A 327 -3.97 14.59 -22.61
CA THR A 327 -3.86 13.69 -23.78
C THR A 327 -4.80 12.49 -23.64
N GLN A 328 -5.14 11.87 -24.77
CA GLN A 328 -5.98 10.67 -24.79
C GLN A 328 -5.32 9.51 -24.03
N GLY A 329 -4.01 9.29 -24.19
CA GLY A 329 -3.27 8.26 -23.44
C GLY A 329 -3.29 8.50 -21.93
N TRP A 330 -3.20 9.75 -21.49
CA TRP A 330 -3.36 10.13 -20.09
C TRP A 330 -4.76 9.89 -19.56
N ASN A 331 -5.79 10.32 -20.30
CA ASN A 331 -7.18 10.13 -19.88
C ASN A 331 -7.55 8.65 -19.78
N GLN A 332 -7.13 7.83 -20.74
CA GLN A 332 -7.29 6.36 -20.70
C GLN A 332 -6.61 5.75 -19.47
N PHE A 333 -5.40 6.20 -19.14
CA PHE A 333 -4.68 5.75 -17.94
C PHE A 333 -5.41 6.14 -16.65
N GLN A 334 -5.90 7.37 -16.54
CA GLN A 334 -6.67 7.81 -15.37
C GLN A 334 -7.98 7.02 -15.20
N GLU A 335 -8.69 6.70 -16.29
CA GLU A 335 -9.88 5.85 -16.23
C GLU A 335 -9.54 4.41 -15.81
N CYS A 336 -8.43 3.85 -16.31
CA CYS A 336 -7.94 2.54 -15.88
C CYS A 336 -7.67 2.51 -14.37
N ARG A 337 -7.01 3.54 -13.82
CA ARG A 337 -6.76 3.67 -12.38
C ARG A 337 -8.03 3.79 -11.56
N LYS A 338 -8.97 4.66 -11.95
CA LYS A 338 -10.27 4.78 -11.28
C LYS A 338 -11.02 3.45 -11.27
N SER A 339 -10.92 2.68 -12.35
CA SER A 339 -11.51 1.34 -12.43
C SER A 339 -10.88 0.38 -11.41
N ALA A 340 -9.55 0.33 -11.31
CA ALA A 340 -8.84 -0.48 -10.32
C ALA A 340 -9.18 -0.07 -8.88
N GLN A 341 -9.26 1.24 -8.60
CA GLN A 341 -9.67 1.76 -7.29
C GLN A 341 -11.11 1.34 -6.93
N ARG A 342 -12.05 1.36 -7.90
CA ARG A 342 -13.41 0.86 -7.67
C ARG A 342 -13.44 -0.63 -7.35
N GLN A 343 -12.64 -1.44 -8.05
CA GLN A 343 -12.54 -2.88 -7.76
C GLN A 343 -11.97 -3.12 -6.36
N LEU A 344 -10.94 -2.36 -5.96
CA LEU A 344 -10.37 -2.45 -4.61
C LEU A 344 -11.42 -2.12 -3.55
N LEU A 345 -12.23 -1.08 -3.76
CA LEU A 345 -13.31 -0.73 -2.84
C LEU A 345 -14.40 -1.81 -2.76
N MET A 346 -14.75 -2.44 -3.87
CA MET A 346 -15.71 -3.55 -3.90
C MET A 346 -15.19 -4.77 -3.14
N GLU A 347 -13.94 -5.16 -3.36
CA GLU A 347 -13.27 -6.26 -2.66
C GLU A 347 -13.25 -6.02 -1.14
N ILE A 348 -12.89 -4.81 -0.71
CA ILE A 348 -12.90 -4.43 0.71
C ILE A 348 -14.32 -4.53 1.29
N GLN A 349 -15.35 -4.10 0.55
CA GLN A 349 -16.74 -4.19 1.01
C GLN A 349 -17.21 -5.64 1.13
N GLU A 350 -16.82 -6.52 0.21
CA GLU A 350 -17.17 -7.94 0.23
C GLU A 350 -16.51 -8.68 1.41
N GLN A 351 -15.24 -8.41 1.69
CA GLN A 351 -14.52 -8.97 2.83
C GLN A 351 -15.14 -8.53 4.18
N VAL A 352 -15.57 -7.26 4.26
CA VAL A 352 -16.30 -6.74 5.42
C VAL A 352 -17.68 -7.40 5.55
N GLY A 353 -18.36 -7.66 4.44
CA GLY A 353 -19.67 -8.34 4.41
C GLY A 353 -19.60 -9.81 4.84
N SER A 354 -18.64 -10.56 4.31
CA SER A 354 -18.47 -11.99 4.58
C SER A 354 -18.06 -12.28 6.02
N SER A 355 -17.23 -11.41 6.60
CA SER A 355 -16.85 -11.48 8.02
C SER A 355 -18.06 -11.38 8.97
N ARG A 356 -19.16 -10.74 8.54
CA ARG A 356 -20.40 -10.63 9.34
C ARG A 356 -21.20 -11.93 9.37
N GLN A 357 -21.16 -12.74 8.33
CA GLN A 357 -21.94 -13.97 8.24
C GLN A 357 -21.31 -15.11 9.06
N ASN A 358 -19.98 -15.23 9.01
CA ASN A 358 -19.25 -16.30 9.70
C ASN A 358 -19.19 -16.12 11.23
N GLY A 359 -19.42 -14.91 11.75
CA GLY A 359 -19.53 -14.66 13.19
C GLY A 359 -20.85 -15.09 13.83
N SER A 360 -21.84 -15.54 13.04
CA SER A 360 -23.20 -15.85 13.54
C SER A 360 -23.47 -17.34 13.83
N SER A 361 -22.54 -18.26 13.53
CA SER A 361 -22.78 -19.72 13.68
C SER A 361 -22.04 -20.38 14.85
N VAL A 362 -21.53 -19.61 15.80
CA VAL A 362 -20.83 -20.13 16.99
C VAL A 362 -21.50 -19.61 18.26
N ILE A 363 -22.79 -19.95 18.43
CA ILE A 363 -23.48 -19.97 19.74
C ILE A 363 -24.47 -21.14 19.73
#